data_AF-A0A6N8UFW3-F1
#
_entry.id   AF-A0A6N8UFW3-F1
#
_cell.length_a   1.000
_cell.length_b   1.000
_cell.length_c   1.000
_cell.angle_alpha   90.00
_cell.angle_beta   90.00
_cell.angle_gamma   90.00
#
_symmetry.space_group_name_H-M   'P 1'
#
loop_
_entity.id
_entity.type
_entity.pdbx_description
1 polymer ?
#
loop_
_entity_poly.entity_id
_entity_poly.type
_entity_poly.pdbx_seq_one_letter_code
_entity_poly.pdbx_strand_id
1 'polypeptide(L)'
;MGKIIEIQNQFCSNVDQKKFCSFDMEVVDSPTNSLIHQTARFLFYKKGYGTIVVDDVEYEIRPNTLIAILPWEISKICDVTQQLHNYKIIYNSEVTNNIIKSIYNTDNEIFSILDNFSKNPVVYCNQEEAKQVMYILRQIRSEVGMESFLEPETYEELSNIYTINKIIELIVLFARLVSKKEAISQGKELPNSDHKNRILKYIYSHASEKLTLSKMSDMFYMSESAISKYVQDTTGLTFNDLLNEIRIEKAINFLMYTDLTLNEIALLTGYVDASHISKVFASRIGTTPNEYRKVYRKMNNIVKEKEKQLSNAVISYIHTHFDDENINSAAVAANFNISIVELNRILITQVEKNFDDLLHVLRINRACELLLSTNQAIADIAITVGYNNSKTFSRNFLKIKNMTPGIFRKSIELQDK
;
A
#
# COMPACT_ATOMS: atom_id res chain seq x y z
N MET A 1 -8.34 26.98 8.35
CA MET A 1 -7.86 25.77 9.05
C MET A 1 -8.11 24.59 8.14
N GLY A 2 -7.20 23.62 8.06
CA GLY A 2 -7.52 22.32 7.48
C GLY A 2 -8.60 21.63 8.31
N LYS A 3 -9.51 20.90 7.66
CA LYS A 3 -10.42 19.98 8.34
C LYS A 3 -9.70 18.64 8.41
N ILE A 4 -9.50 18.12 9.62
CA ILE A 4 -8.96 16.76 9.81
C ILE A 4 -9.82 15.78 9.02
N ILE A 5 -9.14 14.95 8.23
CA ILE A 5 -9.73 13.96 7.35
C ILE A 5 -9.93 12.66 8.15
N GLU A 6 -11.09 12.03 7.96
CA GLU A 6 -11.47 10.82 8.67
C GLU A 6 -10.64 9.64 8.17
N ILE A 7 -9.94 8.97 9.08
CA ILE A 7 -9.18 7.74 8.81
C ILE A 7 -10.15 6.55 8.94
N GLN A 8 -10.32 5.83 7.84
CA GLN A 8 -11.15 4.62 7.81
C GLN A 8 -10.38 3.39 8.29
N ASN A 9 -11.09 2.55 9.03
CA ASN A 9 -10.63 1.30 9.65
C ASN A 9 -9.63 0.46 8.81
N GLN A 10 -8.56 0.03 9.47
CA GLN A 10 -7.54 -0.92 9.00
C GLN A 10 -8.05 -2.34 8.71
N PHE A 11 -9.21 -2.74 9.25
CA PHE A 11 -9.80 -4.04 8.98
C PHE A 11 -10.65 -4.01 7.71
N CYS A 12 -10.64 -5.09 6.93
CA CYS A 12 -11.41 -5.15 5.68
C CYS A 12 -12.92 -5.28 5.93
N SER A 13 -13.32 -5.73 7.12
CA SER A 13 -14.69 -5.80 7.63
C SER A 13 -14.79 -5.04 8.95
N ASN A 14 -15.92 -4.37 9.16
CA ASN A 14 -16.27 -3.74 10.44
C ASN A 14 -16.95 -4.72 11.41
N VAL A 15 -17.33 -5.91 10.92
CA VAL A 15 -18.10 -6.94 11.65
C VAL A 15 -17.20 -8.06 12.16
N ASP A 16 -16.32 -8.62 11.31
CA ASP A 16 -15.28 -9.58 11.72
C ASP A 16 -13.90 -9.17 11.20
N GLN A 17 -13.03 -8.77 12.14
CA GLN A 17 -11.65 -8.36 11.88
C GLN A 17 -10.79 -9.48 11.23
N LYS A 18 -11.23 -10.75 11.27
CA LYS A 18 -10.56 -11.88 10.59
C LYS A 18 -10.74 -11.88 9.07
N LYS A 19 -11.72 -11.15 8.53
CA LYS A 19 -11.92 -11.12 7.08
C LYS A 19 -10.80 -10.36 6.39
N PHE A 20 -10.14 -11.00 5.43
CA PHE A 20 -9.19 -10.37 4.52
C PHE A 20 -9.89 -9.69 3.32
N CYS A 21 -11.21 -9.80 3.21
CA CYS A 21 -12.04 -9.21 2.14
C CYS A 21 -13.47 -8.95 2.65
N SER A 22 -14.10 -7.86 2.21
CA SER A 22 -15.54 -7.64 2.30
C SER A 22 -16.10 -7.11 0.98
N PHE A 23 -17.42 -7.25 0.79
CA PHE A 23 -18.15 -6.77 -0.38
C PHE A 23 -19.38 -5.96 0.07
N ASP A 24 -19.70 -4.91 -0.66
CA ASP A 24 -20.90 -4.11 -0.41
C ASP A 24 -21.44 -3.41 -1.67
N MET A 25 -22.62 -2.80 -1.57
CA MET A 25 -23.18 -1.90 -2.59
C MET A 25 -23.53 -0.56 -1.98
N GLU A 26 -23.04 0.52 -2.59
CA GLU A 26 -23.27 1.88 -2.12
C GLU A 26 -24.09 2.69 -3.13
N VAL A 27 -24.95 3.55 -2.60
CA VAL A 27 -25.65 4.59 -3.35
C VAL A 27 -25.19 5.93 -2.80
N VAL A 28 -24.64 6.79 -3.66
CA VAL A 28 -24.17 8.13 -3.28
C VAL A 28 -24.98 9.15 -4.07
N ASP A 29 -25.69 10.03 -3.36
CA ASP A 29 -26.58 11.06 -3.92
C ASP A 29 -26.02 12.48 -3.78
N SER A 30 -24.91 12.64 -3.06
CA SER A 30 -24.35 13.92 -2.64
C SER A 30 -22.82 13.83 -2.45
N PRO A 31 -22.07 14.95 -2.55
CA PRO A 31 -20.62 14.96 -2.35
C PRO A 31 -20.20 14.48 -0.96
N THR A 32 -19.15 13.67 -0.88
CA THR A 32 -18.66 13.10 0.38
C THR A 32 -17.70 14.05 1.10
N ASN A 33 -17.44 13.77 2.37
CA ASN A 33 -16.17 14.18 3.00
C ASN A 33 -14.99 13.46 2.31
N SER A 34 -13.80 14.03 2.44
CA SER A 34 -12.56 13.29 2.18
C SER A 34 -12.41 12.15 3.20
N LEU A 35 -11.78 11.06 2.79
CA LEU A 35 -11.54 9.87 3.60
C LEU A 35 -10.11 9.38 3.36
N ILE A 36 -9.38 8.98 4.42
CA ILE A 36 -8.10 8.25 4.30
C ILE A 36 -8.39 6.76 4.39
N HIS A 37 -7.87 5.97 3.46
CA HIS A 37 -8.23 4.56 3.30
C HIS A 37 -7.12 3.62 3.77
N GLN A 38 -7.08 3.21 5.05
CA GLN A 38 -6.05 2.25 5.52
C GLN A 38 -6.06 0.94 4.69
N THR A 39 -7.24 0.51 4.23
CA THR A 39 -7.43 -0.72 3.44
C THR A 39 -7.64 -0.47 1.95
N ALA A 40 -6.95 -1.27 1.12
CA ALA A 40 -7.10 -1.29 -0.34
C ALA A 40 -8.51 -1.70 -0.77
N ARG A 41 -8.96 -1.19 -1.92
CA ARG A 41 -10.33 -1.38 -2.39
C ARG A 41 -10.49 -1.20 -3.90
N PHE A 42 -11.56 -1.79 -4.42
CA PHE A 42 -12.11 -1.48 -5.74
C PHE A 42 -13.51 -0.87 -5.60
N LEU A 43 -13.79 0.17 -6.38
CA LEU A 43 -15.13 0.75 -6.55
C LEU A 43 -15.53 0.62 -8.03
N PHE A 44 -16.66 -0.02 -8.32
CA PHE A 44 -17.19 -0.14 -9.68
C PHE A 44 -18.53 0.56 -9.83
N TYR A 45 -18.54 1.70 -10.52
CA TYR A 45 -19.72 2.52 -10.73
C TYR A 45 -20.53 2.02 -11.92
N LYS A 46 -21.75 1.55 -11.68
CA LYS A 46 -22.62 0.99 -12.74
C LYS A 46 -23.68 1.96 -13.24
N LYS A 47 -24.03 2.98 -12.46
CA LYS A 47 -24.93 4.08 -12.82
C LYS A 47 -24.48 5.38 -12.16
N GLY A 48 -25.02 6.49 -12.67
CA GLY A 48 -24.76 7.83 -12.16
C GLY A 48 -23.60 8.53 -12.87
N TYR A 49 -23.48 9.82 -12.60
CA TYR A 49 -22.45 10.72 -13.07
C TYR A 49 -22.02 11.66 -11.94
N GLY A 50 -20.74 12.03 -11.93
CA GLY A 50 -20.14 12.88 -10.89
C GLY A 50 -18.63 12.96 -11.05
N THR A 51 -17.93 13.47 -10.05
CA THR A 51 -16.45 13.48 -10.03
C THR A 51 -15.91 12.95 -8.71
N ILE A 52 -14.75 12.29 -8.76
CA ILE A 52 -14.03 11.80 -7.60
C ILE A 52 -12.58 12.25 -7.66
N VAL A 53 -12.16 12.98 -6.64
CA VAL A 53 -10.75 13.21 -6.38
C VAL A 53 -10.19 11.95 -5.74
N VAL A 54 -9.16 11.37 -6.36
CA VAL A 54 -8.26 10.40 -5.70
C VAL A 54 -6.88 11.01 -5.65
N ASP A 55 -6.41 11.31 -4.44
CA ASP A 55 -5.10 11.92 -4.18
C ASP A 55 -4.87 13.21 -5.00
N ASP A 56 -5.81 14.16 -4.90
CA ASP A 56 -5.86 15.44 -5.65
C ASP A 56 -6.03 15.38 -7.18
N VAL A 57 -6.40 14.22 -7.74
CA VAL A 57 -6.63 14.03 -9.17
C VAL A 57 -8.12 13.77 -9.42
N GLU A 58 -8.80 14.65 -10.17
CA GLU A 58 -10.27 14.66 -10.28
C GLU A 58 -10.81 13.90 -11.49
N TYR A 59 -11.07 12.61 -11.28
CA TYR A 59 -11.57 11.71 -12.31
C TYR A 59 -13.09 11.81 -12.48
N GLU A 60 -13.56 11.67 -13.73
CA GLU A 60 -14.98 11.51 -14.04
C GLU A 60 -15.51 10.17 -13.49
N ILE A 61 -16.62 10.21 -12.75
CA ILE A 61 -17.45 9.03 -12.55
C ILE A 61 -18.54 9.03 -13.61
N ARG A 62 -18.64 7.91 -14.35
CA ARG A 62 -19.72 7.62 -15.29
C ARG A 62 -20.02 6.12 -15.31
N PRO A 63 -21.09 5.66 -15.99
CA PRO A 63 -21.42 4.24 -16.03
C PRO A 63 -20.28 3.39 -16.60
N ASN A 64 -19.90 2.36 -15.83
CA ASN A 64 -18.79 1.43 -16.06
C ASN A 64 -17.38 1.99 -15.74
N THR A 65 -17.26 3.02 -14.91
CA THR A 65 -15.96 3.39 -14.31
C THR A 65 -15.57 2.39 -13.20
N LEU A 66 -14.43 1.71 -13.36
CA LEU A 66 -13.75 0.93 -12.32
C LEU A 66 -12.63 1.77 -11.71
N ILE A 67 -12.55 1.82 -10.38
CA ILE A 67 -11.53 2.56 -9.63
C ILE A 67 -10.82 1.60 -8.68
N ALA A 68 -9.48 1.62 -8.68
CA ALA A 68 -8.64 1.05 -7.64
C ALA A 68 -8.22 2.17 -6.67
N ILE A 69 -8.31 1.91 -5.37
CA ILE A 69 -7.78 2.80 -4.33
C ILE A 69 -6.88 1.94 -3.42
N LEU A 70 -5.63 2.36 -3.26
CA LEU A 70 -4.61 1.66 -2.47
C LEU A 70 -4.62 2.08 -0.99
N PRO A 71 -3.91 1.35 -0.11
CA PRO A 71 -3.77 1.75 1.29
C PRO A 71 -3.19 3.16 1.42
N TRP A 72 -3.75 3.92 2.35
CA TRP A 72 -3.39 5.30 2.71
C TRP A 72 -3.49 6.34 1.59
N GLU A 73 -4.23 6.01 0.52
CA GLU A 73 -4.80 6.98 -0.43
C GLU A 73 -5.96 7.77 0.21
N ILE A 74 -6.16 8.99 -0.28
CA ILE A 74 -7.33 9.81 0.01
C ILE A 74 -8.25 9.83 -1.19
N SER A 75 -9.54 9.57 -0.97
CA SER A 75 -10.57 9.92 -1.95
C SER A 75 -11.65 10.84 -1.39
N LYS A 76 -12.31 11.55 -2.30
CA LYS A 76 -13.50 12.37 -2.05
C LYS A 76 -14.36 12.41 -3.32
N ILE A 77 -15.63 12.07 -3.22
CA ILE A 77 -16.60 12.36 -4.29
C ILE A 77 -16.91 13.86 -4.22
N CYS A 78 -16.53 14.61 -5.25
CA CYS A 78 -16.59 16.06 -5.29
C CYS A 78 -17.92 16.60 -5.81
N ASP A 79 -18.51 15.93 -6.80
CA ASP A 79 -19.82 16.27 -7.37
C ASP A 79 -20.62 15.00 -7.71
N VAL A 80 -21.94 15.11 -7.71
CA VAL A 80 -22.91 14.05 -8.04
C VAL A 80 -24.03 14.64 -8.91
N THR A 81 -23.78 14.73 -10.22
CA THR A 81 -24.79 15.22 -11.19
C THR A 81 -25.92 14.23 -11.43
N GLN A 82 -25.66 12.93 -11.24
CA GLN A 82 -26.69 11.90 -11.17
C GLN A 82 -26.27 10.83 -10.15
N GLN A 83 -27.18 10.48 -9.22
CA GLN A 83 -26.98 9.50 -8.16
C GLN A 83 -26.14 8.28 -8.58
N LEU A 84 -25.00 8.11 -7.92
CA LEU A 84 -24.00 7.09 -8.18
C LEU A 84 -24.42 5.76 -7.55
N HIS A 85 -24.31 4.66 -8.30
CA HIS A 85 -24.54 3.30 -7.82
C HIS A 85 -23.24 2.52 -7.99
N ASN A 86 -22.55 2.19 -6.88
CA ASN A 86 -21.25 1.52 -6.89
C ASN A 86 -21.30 0.13 -6.23
N TYR A 87 -20.41 -0.75 -6.68
CA TYR A 87 -20.03 -1.97 -5.96
C TYR A 87 -18.65 -1.74 -5.32
N LYS A 88 -18.53 -2.02 -4.02
CA LYS A 88 -17.34 -1.81 -3.21
C LYS A 88 -16.77 -3.16 -2.78
N ILE A 89 -15.48 -3.38 -3.02
CA ILE A 89 -14.70 -4.45 -2.38
C ILE A 89 -13.62 -3.79 -1.54
N ILE A 90 -13.49 -4.17 -0.28
CA ILE A 90 -12.33 -3.81 0.57
C ILE A 90 -11.54 -5.08 0.81
N TYR A 91 -10.22 -5.07 0.59
CA TYR A 91 -9.38 -6.28 0.66
C TYR A 91 -7.98 -6.02 1.21
N ASN A 92 -7.39 -7.07 1.79
CA ASN A 92 -6.02 -7.04 2.28
C ASN A 92 -5.04 -7.12 1.10
N SER A 93 -4.48 -5.98 0.73
CA SER A 93 -3.50 -5.88 -0.35
C SER A 93 -2.21 -6.66 -0.08
N GLU A 94 -1.80 -6.82 1.18
CA GLU A 94 -0.54 -7.51 1.52
C GLU A 94 -0.64 -9.01 1.22
N VAL A 95 -1.74 -9.66 1.61
CA VAL A 95 -2.04 -11.06 1.26
C VAL A 95 -2.01 -11.26 -0.26
N THR A 96 -2.72 -10.44 -1.03
CA THR A 96 -2.77 -10.58 -2.50
C THR A 96 -1.42 -10.29 -3.17
N ASN A 97 -0.68 -9.28 -2.71
CA ASN A 97 0.64 -8.90 -3.22
C ASN A 97 1.66 -10.03 -2.99
N ASN A 98 1.64 -10.64 -1.80
CA ASN A 98 2.51 -11.78 -1.47
C ASN A 98 2.24 -13.00 -2.36
N ILE A 99 0.97 -13.31 -2.65
CA ILE A 99 0.60 -14.43 -3.51
C ILE A 99 1.03 -14.15 -4.97
N ILE A 100 0.77 -12.96 -5.49
CA ILE A 100 1.17 -12.59 -6.87
C ILE A 100 2.70 -12.68 -7.02
N LYS A 101 3.47 -12.10 -6.09
CA LYS A 101 4.95 -12.21 -6.07
C LYS A 101 5.45 -13.65 -6.01
N SER A 102 4.73 -14.54 -5.30
CA SER A 102 5.12 -15.95 -5.18
C SER A 102 4.97 -16.74 -6.50
N ILE A 103 4.11 -16.25 -7.41
CA ILE A 103 3.75 -16.92 -8.67
C ILE A 103 4.45 -16.26 -9.88
N TYR A 104 4.46 -14.93 -9.98
CA TYR A 104 4.80 -14.22 -11.23
C TYR A 104 6.30 -13.92 -11.43
N ASN A 105 7.15 -14.19 -10.43
CA ASN A 105 8.61 -14.05 -10.53
C ASN A 105 9.23 -15.19 -11.36
N THR A 106 8.96 -15.20 -12.68
CA THR A 106 9.53 -16.17 -13.64
C THR A 106 10.61 -15.54 -14.51
N ASP A 107 10.42 -14.30 -15.01
CA ASP A 107 11.24 -13.69 -16.07
C ASP A 107 11.76 -12.26 -15.74
N ASN A 108 11.86 -11.92 -14.45
CA ASN A 108 12.46 -10.68 -13.90
C ASN A 108 11.89 -9.30 -14.33
N GLU A 109 10.88 -9.20 -15.21
CA GLU A 109 10.20 -7.93 -15.45
C GLU A 109 9.54 -7.38 -14.16
N ILE A 110 9.83 -6.13 -13.78
CA ILE A 110 9.22 -5.47 -12.61
C ILE A 110 7.75 -5.11 -12.91
N PHE A 111 6.86 -6.09 -12.83
CA PHE A 111 5.41 -5.87 -12.89
C PHE A 111 4.86 -5.37 -11.55
N SER A 112 5.20 -4.14 -11.17
CA SER A 112 4.65 -3.48 -9.98
C SER A 112 3.21 -3.04 -10.24
N ILE A 113 2.28 -3.94 -9.91
CA ILE A 113 0.83 -3.71 -9.94
C ILE A 113 0.46 -2.45 -9.15
N LEU A 114 1.10 -2.23 -8.00
CA LEU A 114 0.84 -1.08 -7.12
C LEU A 114 1.33 0.24 -7.74
N ASP A 115 2.52 0.29 -8.36
CA ASP A 115 2.96 1.49 -9.10
C ASP A 115 2.02 1.79 -10.29
N ASN A 116 1.53 0.75 -10.99
CA ASN A 116 0.63 0.93 -12.13
C ASN A 116 -0.77 1.41 -11.71
N PHE A 117 -1.31 0.89 -10.60
CA PHE A 117 -2.57 1.34 -10.02
C PHE A 117 -2.44 2.78 -9.48
N SER A 118 -1.33 3.11 -8.81
CA SER A 118 -1.10 4.46 -8.25
C SER A 118 -0.87 5.57 -9.31
N LYS A 119 -0.57 5.19 -10.56
CA LYS A 119 -0.53 6.09 -11.73
C LYS A 119 -1.89 6.21 -12.41
N ASN A 120 -2.56 5.08 -12.61
CA ASN A 120 -3.82 4.98 -13.35
C ASN A 120 -4.90 4.35 -12.45
N PRO A 121 -5.37 5.03 -11.39
CA PRO A 121 -6.35 4.47 -10.46
C PRO A 121 -7.75 4.31 -11.07
N VAL A 122 -8.02 4.93 -12.24
CA VAL A 122 -9.34 4.93 -12.88
C VAL A 122 -9.35 4.30 -14.28
N VAL A 123 -10.26 3.35 -14.48
CA VAL A 123 -10.45 2.59 -15.72
C VAL A 123 -11.92 2.66 -16.15
N TYR A 124 -12.22 3.57 -17.10
CA TYR A 124 -13.46 3.54 -17.88
C TYR A 124 -13.55 2.26 -18.72
N CYS A 125 -14.43 1.32 -18.39
CA CYS A 125 -14.61 0.05 -19.13
C CYS A 125 -15.58 0.20 -20.31
N ASN A 126 -15.32 -0.50 -21.42
CA ASN A 126 -16.34 -0.72 -22.45
C ASN A 126 -17.39 -1.75 -21.99
N GLN A 127 -18.44 -2.00 -22.80
CA GLN A 127 -19.56 -2.87 -22.40
C GLN A 127 -19.15 -4.33 -22.08
N GLU A 128 -18.17 -4.91 -22.77
CA GLU A 128 -17.72 -6.28 -22.51
C GLU A 128 -16.76 -6.36 -21.32
N GLU A 129 -15.83 -5.39 -21.22
CA GLU A 129 -14.95 -5.24 -20.06
C GLU A 129 -15.77 -5.05 -18.78
N ALA A 130 -16.84 -4.27 -18.85
CA ALA A 130 -17.79 -4.06 -17.77
C ALA A 130 -18.60 -5.32 -17.40
N LYS A 131 -18.82 -6.26 -18.33
CA LYS A 131 -19.44 -7.56 -18.03
C LYS A 131 -18.44 -8.46 -17.30
N GLN A 132 -17.17 -8.47 -17.70
CA GLN A 132 -16.11 -9.24 -17.03
C GLN A 132 -15.93 -8.78 -15.58
N VAL A 133 -15.81 -7.47 -15.35
CA VAL A 133 -15.76 -6.90 -13.99
C VAL A 133 -17.02 -7.29 -13.19
N MET A 134 -18.22 -7.08 -13.74
CA MET A 134 -19.48 -7.48 -13.07
C MET A 134 -19.58 -8.98 -12.76
N TYR A 135 -18.97 -9.85 -13.56
CA TYR A 135 -18.97 -11.28 -13.32
C TYR A 135 -18.11 -11.63 -12.10
N ILE A 136 -16.88 -11.11 -12.04
CA ILE A 136 -15.98 -11.31 -10.90
C ILE A 136 -16.58 -10.73 -9.61
N LEU A 137 -17.13 -9.50 -9.67
CA LEU A 137 -17.81 -8.86 -8.53
C LEU A 137 -18.97 -9.72 -7.99
N ARG A 138 -19.77 -10.34 -8.88
CA ARG A 138 -20.86 -11.24 -8.46
C ARG A 138 -20.35 -12.51 -7.81
N GLN A 139 -19.26 -13.07 -8.31
CA GLN A 139 -18.63 -14.27 -7.73
C GLN A 139 -18.01 -14.00 -6.36
N ILE A 140 -17.48 -12.79 -6.11
CA ILE A 140 -17.00 -12.39 -4.78
C ILE A 140 -18.20 -12.18 -3.84
N ARG A 141 -19.26 -11.46 -4.29
CA ARG A 141 -20.48 -11.26 -3.49
C ARG A 141 -21.13 -12.59 -3.06
N SER A 142 -21.22 -13.58 -3.95
CA SER A 142 -21.81 -14.88 -3.61
C SER A 142 -20.99 -15.67 -2.59
N GLU A 143 -19.71 -15.33 -2.41
CA GLU A 143 -18.79 -16.01 -1.50
C GLU A 143 -18.74 -15.34 -0.13
N VAL A 144 -18.57 -14.00 -0.08
CA VAL A 144 -18.37 -13.24 1.17
C VAL A 144 -19.64 -12.58 1.72
N GLY A 145 -20.77 -12.71 1.02
CA GLY A 145 -22.03 -12.02 1.30
C GLY A 145 -21.95 -10.50 1.06
N MET A 146 -22.86 -9.76 1.67
CA MET A 146 -22.84 -8.30 1.74
C MET A 146 -22.65 -7.81 3.18
N GLU A 147 -21.60 -7.02 3.41
CA GLU A 147 -21.22 -6.49 4.72
C GLU A 147 -22.37 -5.74 5.40
N SER A 148 -23.02 -4.79 4.70
CA SER A 148 -24.11 -3.97 5.24
C SER A 148 -25.40 -4.74 5.56
N PHE A 149 -25.54 -5.99 5.11
CA PHE A 149 -26.72 -6.83 5.40
C PHE A 149 -26.46 -7.88 6.49
N LEU A 150 -25.22 -7.99 6.99
CA LEU A 150 -24.81 -9.00 7.97
C LEU A 150 -25.16 -10.44 7.51
N GLU A 151 -25.09 -10.70 6.20
CA GLU A 151 -25.43 -12.00 5.62
C GLU A 151 -24.56 -13.11 6.24
N PRO A 152 -25.14 -14.21 6.75
CA PRO A 152 -24.38 -15.26 7.42
C PRO A 152 -23.48 -15.97 6.41
N GLU A 153 -22.18 -15.97 6.67
CA GLU A 153 -21.18 -16.54 5.76
C GLU A 153 -21.40 -18.04 5.53
N THR A 154 -21.58 -18.40 4.26
CA THR A 154 -21.40 -19.79 3.79
C THR A 154 -19.92 -20.13 3.85
N TYR A 155 -19.47 -20.64 5.00
CA TYR A 155 -18.12 -21.19 5.19
C TYR A 155 -17.95 -22.50 4.40
N GLU A 156 -17.93 -22.39 3.08
CA GLU A 156 -17.59 -23.49 2.18
C GLU A 156 -16.09 -23.78 2.22
N GLU A 157 -15.72 -25.03 1.90
CA GLU A 157 -14.32 -25.43 1.92
C GLU A 157 -13.54 -24.66 0.84
N LEU A 158 -12.35 -24.17 1.20
CA LEU A 158 -11.49 -23.33 0.34
C LEU A 158 -12.06 -21.94 -0.03
N SER A 159 -13.17 -21.49 0.57
CA SER A 159 -13.80 -20.17 0.31
C SER A 159 -12.81 -18.99 0.24
N ASN A 160 -11.90 -18.90 1.20
CA ASN A 160 -10.83 -17.88 1.21
C ASN A 160 -9.95 -17.92 -0.06
N ILE A 161 -9.61 -19.11 -0.54
CA ILE A 161 -8.76 -19.30 -1.73
C ILE A 161 -9.53 -18.91 -2.99
N TYR A 162 -10.83 -19.22 -3.07
CA TYR A 162 -11.68 -18.79 -4.18
C TYR A 162 -11.82 -17.26 -4.23
N THR A 163 -12.13 -16.62 -3.09
CA THR A 163 -12.16 -15.15 -2.99
C THR A 163 -10.82 -14.52 -3.35
N ILE A 164 -9.68 -15.04 -2.85
CA ILE A 164 -8.33 -14.58 -3.22
C ILE A 164 -8.13 -14.66 -4.74
N ASN A 165 -8.44 -15.81 -5.35
CA ASN A 165 -8.28 -16.00 -6.79
C ASN A 165 -9.13 -15.00 -7.60
N LYS A 166 -10.34 -14.68 -7.14
CA LYS A 166 -11.22 -13.69 -7.77
C LYS A 166 -10.69 -12.26 -7.63
N ILE A 167 -10.10 -11.90 -6.48
CA ILE A 167 -9.44 -10.60 -6.31
C ILE A 167 -8.21 -10.50 -7.21
N ILE A 168 -7.40 -11.56 -7.32
CA ILE A 168 -6.24 -11.62 -8.23
C ILE A 168 -6.70 -11.51 -9.70
N GLU A 169 -7.81 -12.17 -10.07
CA GLU A 169 -8.40 -12.04 -11.42
C GLU A 169 -8.83 -10.59 -11.71
N LEU A 170 -9.49 -9.91 -10.75
CA LEU A 170 -9.86 -8.50 -10.88
C LEU A 170 -8.64 -7.58 -10.98
N ILE A 171 -7.59 -7.84 -10.18
CA ILE A 171 -6.32 -7.13 -10.20
C ILE A 171 -5.63 -7.25 -11.57
N VAL A 172 -5.54 -8.47 -12.11
CA VAL A 172 -4.93 -8.73 -13.43
C VAL A 172 -5.77 -8.14 -14.57
N LEU A 173 -7.11 -8.17 -14.45
CA LEU A 173 -8.00 -7.51 -15.40
C LEU A 173 -7.79 -5.99 -15.39
N PHE A 174 -7.77 -5.34 -14.22
CA PHE A 174 -7.51 -3.91 -14.09
C PHE A 174 -6.18 -3.52 -14.73
N ALA A 175 -5.09 -4.22 -14.39
CA ALA A 175 -3.76 -3.92 -14.90
C ALA A 175 -3.70 -4.02 -16.44
N ARG A 176 -4.32 -5.06 -17.03
CA ARG A 176 -4.43 -5.21 -18.50
C ARG A 176 -5.23 -4.09 -19.15
N LEU A 177 -6.28 -3.60 -18.50
CA LEU A 177 -7.10 -2.49 -19.01
C LEU A 177 -6.37 -1.13 -18.94
N VAL A 178 -5.47 -0.94 -17.98
CA VAL A 178 -4.54 0.20 -17.93
C VAL A 178 -3.56 0.14 -19.10
N SER A 179 -2.74 -0.91 -19.21
CA SER A 179 -1.70 -1.00 -20.25
C SER A 179 -2.25 -0.99 -21.67
N LYS A 180 -3.46 -1.55 -21.88
CA LYS A 180 -4.19 -1.45 -23.16
C LYS A 180 -4.49 -0.01 -23.56
N LYS A 181 -4.73 0.90 -22.61
CA LYS A 181 -5.00 2.32 -22.89
C LYS A 181 -3.73 3.12 -23.11
N GLU A 182 -2.70 2.86 -22.31
CA GLU A 182 -1.37 3.48 -22.48
C GLU A 182 -0.79 3.21 -23.88
N ALA A 183 -1.01 2.00 -24.41
CA ALA A 183 -0.64 1.64 -25.78
C ALA A 183 -1.44 2.37 -26.88
N ILE A 184 -2.63 2.91 -26.56
CA ILE A 184 -3.52 3.62 -27.51
C ILE A 184 -3.31 5.14 -27.45
N SER A 185 -2.92 5.70 -26.29
CA SER A 185 -2.81 7.15 -26.07
C SER A 185 -1.54 7.82 -26.60
N GLN A 186 -0.64 7.05 -27.25
CA GLN A 186 0.61 7.52 -27.88
C GLN A 186 1.46 8.46 -27.00
N GLY A 187 1.68 8.10 -25.74
CA GLY A 187 2.70 8.76 -24.92
C GLY A 187 2.43 10.23 -24.58
N LYS A 188 1.17 10.68 -24.62
CA LYS A 188 0.79 11.90 -23.90
C LYS A 188 0.91 11.65 -22.40
N GLU A 189 2.06 12.04 -21.83
CA GLU A 189 2.14 12.33 -20.40
C GLU A 189 1.06 13.35 -20.06
N LEU A 190 0.23 13.02 -19.07
CA LEU A 190 -0.72 13.97 -18.53
C LEU A 190 0.08 15.00 -17.68
N PRO A 191 -0.37 16.26 -17.49
CA PRO A 191 0.49 17.33 -16.94
C PRO A 191 1.01 17.17 -15.49
N ASN A 192 2.27 17.59 -15.27
CA ASN A 192 3.08 17.31 -14.08
C ASN A 192 2.81 18.27 -12.87
N SER A 193 2.28 17.80 -11.73
CA SER A 193 1.30 18.61 -10.97
C SER A 193 0.97 18.43 -9.45
N ASP A 194 0.49 19.50 -8.80
CA ASP A 194 0.93 20.18 -7.55
C ASP A 194 1.37 19.44 -6.23
N HIS A 195 1.20 20.14 -5.09
CA HIS A 195 1.99 20.10 -3.86
C HIS A 195 1.13 19.87 -2.60
N LYS A 196 -0.19 19.67 -2.76
CA LYS A 196 -1.21 19.61 -1.69
C LYS A 196 -1.53 18.19 -1.24
N ASN A 197 -1.99 17.29 -2.12
CA ASN A 197 -2.46 15.95 -1.70
C ASN A 197 -2.00 14.73 -2.55
N ARG A 198 -0.72 14.63 -2.94
CA ARG A 198 -0.04 13.31 -3.13
C ARG A 198 1.18 13.01 -2.17
N ILE A 199 1.00 12.09 -1.20
CA ILE A 199 1.86 11.26 -0.31
C ILE A 199 1.13 10.16 0.55
N LEU A 200 0.48 10.46 1.72
CA LEU A 200 0.19 9.74 3.02
C LEU A 200 0.44 8.26 3.12
N LYS A 201 0.15 7.49 2.08
CA LYS A 201 0.91 6.29 1.87
C LYS A 201 2.42 6.55 1.79
N TYR A 202 3.03 7.77 2.09
CA TYR A 202 4.37 8.13 2.70
C TYR A 202 4.56 7.97 4.22
N ILE A 203 3.66 7.26 4.90
CA ILE A 203 4.05 6.62 6.14
C ILE A 203 3.86 5.10 5.99
N TYR A 204 2.77 4.66 5.35
CA TYR A 204 2.43 3.27 5.07
C TYR A 204 3.55 2.41 4.48
N SER A 205 3.79 2.61 3.19
CA SER A 205 4.87 2.09 2.37
C SER A 205 6.05 1.45 3.16
N HIS A 206 6.74 2.34 3.90
CA HIS A 206 8.02 2.21 4.56
C HIS A 206 8.02 2.53 6.06
N ALA A 207 6.88 2.39 6.73
CA ALA A 207 6.88 2.39 8.21
C ALA A 207 7.86 1.36 8.81
N SER A 208 8.26 0.37 8.01
CA SER A 208 9.28 -0.65 8.23
C SER A 208 10.63 -0.06 8.64
N GLU A 209 11.01 1.13 8.18
CA GLU A 209 12.32 1.70 8.50
C GLU A 209 12.28 2.85 9.57
N LYS A 210 13.43 3.20 10.14
CA LYS A 210 13.72 4.10 11.30
C LYS A 210 13.35 5.64 11.26
N LEU A 211 12.15 6.13 10.92
CA LEU A 211 11.91 7.58 10.60
C LEU A 211 12.30 8.71 11.62
N THR A 212 12.86 9.84 11.14
CA THR A 212 13.08 11.11 11.91
C THR A 212 13.11 12.39 11.06
N LEU A 213 12.75 13.51 11.73
CA LEU A 213 12.41 14.86 11.26
C LEU A 213 13.52 15.65 10.59
N SER A 214 14.46 14.98 9.90
CA SER A 214 15.26 15.63 8.86
C SER A 214 15.36 14.85 7.50
N LYS A 215 14.24 14.22 7.09
CA LYS A 215 13.66 13.98 5.67
C LYS A 215 12.19 14.52 5.08
N MET A 216 11.13 15.49 5.32
CA MET A 216 10.51 16.91 5.80
C MET A 216 10.89 18.49 5.60
N SER A 217 12.06 19.19 5.78
CA SER A 217 12.61 20.39 4.97
C SER A 217 13.68 20.34 3.80
N ASP A 218 14.59 19.38 3.56
CA ASP A 218 15.77 19.60 2.68
C ASP A 218 15.72 19.00 1.25
N MET A 219 15.01 17.89 1.04
CA MET A 219 14.68 17.33 -0.29
C MET A 219 13.61 18.10 -1.10
N PHE A 220 12.33 17.70 -1.02
CA PHE A 220 11.11 18.02 -1.84
C PHE A 220 10.85 19.45 -2.34
N TYR A 221 11.61 20.45 -1.91
CA TYR A 221 11.34 21.86 -2.14
C TYR A 221 10.16 22.45 -1.29
N MET A 222 10.10 22.18 0.03
CA MET A 222 9.21 22.81 1.07
C MET A 222 9.91 22.70 2.49
N SER A 223 9.25 22.82 3.67
CA SER A 223 9.93 22.83 5.01
C SER A 223 9.47 21.79 6.08
N GLU A 224 10.32 21.49 7.09
CA GLU A 224 10.12 20.46 8.17
C GLU A 224 8.77 20.72 8.85
N SER A 225 8.60 22.00 9.17
CA SER A 225 7.41 22.62 9.72
C SER A 225 6.21 22.61 8.78
N ALA A 226 6.37 22.80 7.48
CA ALA A 226 5.25 22.94 6.55
C ALA A 226 4.46 21.62 6.42
N ILE A 227 5.04 20.48 6.76
CA ILE A 227 4.37 19.18 6.67
C ILE A 227 4.29 18.40 7.98
N SER A 228 5.12 18.70 8.99
CA SER A 228 4.71 18.41 10.37
C SER A 228 3.34 19.07 10.63
N LYS A 229 3.16 20.28 10.08
CA LYS A 229 1.86 20.93 9.91
C LYS A 229 0.87 20.14 9.05
N TYR A 230 1.18 19.74 7.81
CA TYR A 230 0.20 19.03 6.98
C TYR A 230 -0.27 17.71 7.62
N VAL A 231 0.62 16.87 8.14
CA VAL A 231 0.23 15.59 8.78
C VAL A 231 -0.74 15.87 9.93
N GLN A 232 -0.42 16.87 10.76
CA GLN A 232 -1.27 17.33 11.86
C GLN A 232 -2.62 17.92 11.40
N ASP A 233 -2.62 18.76 10.35
CA ASP A 233 -3.81 19.38 9.76
C ASP A 233 -4.73 18.35 9.07
N THR A 234 -4.18 17.22 8.63
CA THR A 234 -4.86 16.22 7.78
C THR A 234 -5.31 14.99 8.56
N THR A 235 -4.51 14.51 9.50
CA THR A 235 -4.80 13.26 10.25
C THR A 235 -5.14 13.51 11.71
N GLY A 236 -4.88 14.71 12.23
CA GLY A 236 -4.98 14.99 13.66
C GLY A 236 -3.84 14.41 14.52
N LEU A 237 -2.88 13.70 13.91
CA LEU A 237 -1.74 13.07 14.58
C LEU A 237 -0.46 13.86 14.30
N THR A 238 0.53 13.80 15.21
CA THR A 238 1.87 14.23 14.83
C THR A 238 2.47 13.24 13.84
N PHE A 239 3.53 13.64 13.15
CA PHE A 239 4.27 12.72 12.30
C PHE A 239 4.67 11.40 13.03
N ASN A 240 5.25 11.50 14.22
CA ASN A 240 5.76 10.33 14.94
C ASN A 240 4.63 9.42 15.43
N ASP A 241 3.49 9.99 15.81
CA ASP A 241 2.33 9.19 16.22
C ASP A 241 1.83 8.36 15.03
N LEU A 242 1.65 9.00 13.87
CA LEU A 242 1.14 8.33 12.68
C LEU A 242 2.13 7.30 12.10
N LEU A 243 3.44 7.52 12.23
CA LEU A 243 4.43 6.45 12.00
C LEU A 243 4.14 5.24 12.89
N ASN A 244 3.97 5.45 14.19
CA ASN A 244 3.72 4.35 15.12
C ASN A 244 2.38 3.64 14.85
N GLU A 245 1.30 4.37 14.51
CA GLU A 245 0.02 3.78 14.12
C GLU A 245 0.18 2.78 12.98
N ILE A 246 0.87 3.19 11.92
CA ILE A 246 1.06 2.38 10.72
C ILE A 246 2.02 1.21 10.95
N ARG A 247 3.00 1.37 11.83
CA ARG A 247 3.86 0.26 12.28
C ARG A 247 3.06 -0.79 13.05
N ILE A 248 2.11 -0.36 13.89
CA ILE A 248 1.18 -1.26 14.58
C ILE A 248 0.19 -1.91 13.60
N GLU A 249 -0.31 -1.18 12.59
CA GLU A 249 -1.14 -1.74 11.51
C GLU A 249 -0.43 -2.88 10.76
N LYS A 250 0.81 -2.65 10.29
CA LYS A 250 1.66 -3.71 9.70
C LYS A 250 1.89 -4.86 10.67
N ALA A 251 2.17 -4.57 11.95
CA ALA A 251 2.39 -5.60 12.96
C ALA A 251 1.15 -6.48 13.17
N ILE A 252 -0.06 -5.91 13.15
CA ILE A 252 -1.32 -6.65 13.20
C ILE A 252 -1.41 -7.63 12.02
N ASN A 253 -1.15 -7.17 10.78
CA ASN A 253 -1.14 -8.05 9.61
C ASN A 253 -0.10 -9.19 9.74
N PHE A 254 1.13 -8.90 10.17
CA PHE A 254 2.14 -9.95 10.37
C PHE A 254 1.78 -10.92 11.51
N LEU A 255 1.11 -10.48 12.58
CA LEU A 255 0.65 -11.35 13.66
C LEU A 255 -0.50 -12.28 13.25
N MET A 256 -1.39 -11.81 12.37
CA MET A 256 -2.55 -12.56 11.87
C MET A 256 -2.19 -13.54 10.75
N TYR A 257 -1.43 -13.08 9.75
CA TYR A 257 -1.23 -13.79 8.47
C TYR A 257 0.17 -14.44 8.32
N THR A 258 1.05 -14.31 9.32
CA THR A 258 2.39 -14.94 9.27
C THR A 258 2.82 -15.52 10.63
N ASP A 259 3.82 -16.41 10.58
CA ASP A 259 4.44 -17.04 11.75
C ASP A 259 5.70 -16.31 12.27
N LEU A 260 6.04 -15.14 11.69
CA LEU A 260 7.24 -14.36 12.03
C LEU A 260 7.34 -14.06 13.54
N THR A 261 8.52 -14.21 14.13
CA THR A 261 8.77 -13.89 15.54
C THR A 261 8.59 -12.40 15.83
N LEU A 262 8.41 -12.03 17.10
CA LEU A 262 8.29 -10.61 17.46
C LEU A 262 9.57 -9.80 17.18
N ASN A 263 10.74 -10.45 17.05
CA ASN A 263 11.97 -9.81 16.59
C ASN A 263 11.91 -9.50 15.10
N GLU A 264 11.53 -10.48 14.26
CA GLU A 264 11.37 -10.28 12.82
C GLU A 264 10.27 -9.25 12.51
N ILE A 265 9.16 -9.25 13.26
CA ILE A 265 8.10 -8.25 13.13
C ILE A 265 8.57 -6.87 13.60
N ALA A 266 9.33 -6.76 14.70
CA ALA A 266 9.91 -5.49 15.13
C ALA A 266 10.76 -4.87 14.01
N LEU A 267 11.59 -5.68 13.37
CA LEU A 267 12.43 -5.28 12.24
C LEU A 267 11.61 -4.76 11.06
N LEU A 268 10.67 -5.59 10.58
CA LEU A 268 9.67 -5.31 9.54
C LEU A 268 8.78 -4.08 9.75
N THR A 269 8.80 -3.53 10.96
CA THR A 269 7.99 -2.38 11.39
C THR A 269 8.84 -1.31 12.08
N GLY A 270 10.16 -1.36 11.90
CA GLY A 270 11.10 -0.28 12.26
C GLY A 270 11.23 -0.01 13.75
N TYR A 271 10.83 -0.96 14.59
CA TYR A 271 11.12 -0.94 16.03
C TYR A 271 12.47 -1.59 16.29
N VAL A 272 13.22 -0.97 17.21
CA VAL A 272 14.59 -1.38 17.58
C VAL A 272 14.67 -2.83 18.09
N ASP A 273 13.62 -3.31 18.78
CA ASP A 273 13.57 -4.68 19.32
C ASP A 273 12.12 -5.12 19.65
N ALA A 274 11.95 -6.43 19.95
CA ALA A 274 10.67 -7.03 20.32
C ALA A 274 10.03 -6.47 21.59
N SER A 275 10.81 -5.93 22.53
CA SER A 275 10.30 -5.32 23.77
C SER A 275 9.68 -3.95 23.49
N HIS A 276 10.30 -3.17 22.61
CA HIS A 276 9.78 -1.88 22.16
C HIS A 276 8.42 -2.05 21.44
N ILE A 277 8.35 -2.90 20.41
CA ILE A 277 7.07 -3.17 19.73
C ILE A 277 6.04 -3.78 20.68
N SER A 278 6.40 -4.72 21.55
CA SER A 278 5.46 -5.35 22.48
C SER A 278 4.84 -4.31 23.43
N LYS A 279 5.64 -3.36 23.93
CA LYS A 279 5.17 -2.26 24.78
C LYS A 279 4.24 -1.31 24.03
N VAL A 280 4.61 -0.88 22.82
CA VAL A 280 3.78 0.05 22.02
C VAL A 280 2.48 -0.62 21.57
N PHE A 281 2.55 -1.87 21.09
CA PHE A 281 1.39 -2.66 20.70
C PHE A 281 0.43 -2.90 21.88
N ALA A 282 0.93 -3.35 23.03
CA ALA A 282 0.09 -3.52 24.22
C ALA A 282 -0.53 -2.20 24.70
N SER A 283 0.22 -1.09 24.61
CA SER A 283 -0.29 0.25 24.96
C SER A 283 -1.32 0.80 23.95
N ARG A 284 -1.33 0.31 22.70
CA ARG A 284 -2.22 0.80 21.63
C ARG A 284 -3.45 -0.08 21.40
N ILE A 285 -3.28 -1.40 21.51
CA ILE A 285 -4.26 -2.45 21.20
C ILE A 285 -4.87 -3.08 22.47
N GLY A 286 -4.27 -2.86 23.65
CA GLY A 286 -4.79 -3.32 24.94
C GLY A 286 -4.52 -4.79 25.28
N THR A 287 -3.82 -5.53 24.41
CA THR A 287 -3.39 -6.91 24.62
C THR A 287 -2.01 -7.13 23.98
N THR A 288 -1.24 -8.13 24.43
CA THR A 288 0.11 -8.36 23.91
C THR A 288 0.08 -8.95 22.49
N PRO A 289 1.12 -8.73 21.66
CA PRO A 289 1.23 -9.34 20.33
C PRO A 289 1.05 -10.87 20.32
N ASN A 290 1.54 -11.57 21.35
CA ASN A 290 1.46 -13.02 21.45
C ASN A 290 0.06 -13.53 21.84
N GLU A 291 -0.71 -12.76 22.61
CA GLU A 291 -2.12 -13.05 22.88
C GLU A 291 -2.97 -12.77 21.65
N TYR A 292 -2.75 -11.62 20.99
CA TYR A 292 -3.40 -11.27 19.73
C TYR A 292 -3.21 -12.38 18.68
N ARG A 293 -1.97 -12.80 18.41
CA ARG A 293 -1.68 -13.91 17.48
C ARG A 293 -2.42 -15.20 17.86
N LYS A 294 -2.53 -15.57 19.14
CA LYS A 294 -3.26 -16.79 19.57
C LYS A 294 -4.75 -16.74 19.24
N VAL A 295 -5.35 -15.55 19.16
CA VAL A 295 -6.78 -15.36 18.82
C VAL A 295 -7.04 -15.40 17.30
N TYR A 296 -6.02 -15.08 16.48
CA TYR A 296 -6.21 -14.82 15.04
C TYR A 296 -5.44 -15.76 14.07
N ARG A 297 -4.46 -16.55 14.52
CA ARG A 297 -3.60 -17.40 13.66
C ARG A 297 -4.36 -18.54 12.94
N LYS A 298 -4.39 -18.50 11.60
CA LYS A 298 -4.75 -19.63 10.71
C LYS A 298 -3.81 -19.67 9.49
N MET A 299 -3.51 -20.89 9.01
CA MET A 299 -2.76 -21.24 7.77
C MET A 299 -1.21 -21.14 7.81
N ASN A 300 -0.53 -22.31 7.69
CA ASN A 300 0.46 -22.65 6.63
C ASN A 300 1.41 -23.80 7.01
N ASN A 301 1.86 -24.58 6.02
CA ASN A 301 2.91 -25.63 6.12
C ASN A 301 3.35 -26.07 4.71
N ILE A 302 4.66 -26.04 4.41
CA ILE A 302 5.44 -26.83 3.40
C ILE A 302 6.75 -26.08 3.10
N VAL A 303 7.90 -26.76 3.25
CA VAL A 303 9.23 -26.12 3.14
C VAL A 303 9.95 -26.50 1.83
N LYS A 304 9.37 -26.01 0.72
CA LYS A 304 10.03 -25.37 -0.45
C LYS A 304 11.19 -26.11 -1.20
N GLU A 305 11.31 -25.91 -2.51
CA GLU A 305 12.44 -26.39 -3.33
C GLU A 305 13.73 -25.57 -3.10
N LYS A 306 14.90 -26.22 -2.89
CA LYS A 306 16.00 -25.65 -2.06
C LYS A 306 16.77 -24.41 -2.56
N GLU A 307 16.94 -24.17 -3.84
CA GLU A 307 17.59 -22.90 -4.27
C GLU A 307 16.57 -21.78 -4.46
N LYS A 308 15.32 -22.13 -4.80
CA LYS A 308 14.16 -21.24 -4.55
C LYS A 308 13.93 -21.07 -3.04
N GLN A 309 14.46 -21.93 -2.16
CA GLN A 309 14.54 -21.65 -0.73
C GLN A 309 15.51 -20.55 -0.41
N LEU A 310 16.78 -20.67 -0.80
CA LEU A 310 17.78 -19.67 -0.44
C LEU A 310 17.47 -18.33 -1.11
N SER A 311 17.07 -18.33 -2.38
CA SER A 311 16.66 -17.12 -3.09
C SER A 311 15.42 -16.49 -2.48
N ASN A 312 14.31 -17.21 -2.27
CA ASN A 312 13.15 -16.61 -1.57
C ASN A 312 13.41 -16.37 -0.08
N ALA A 313 14.34 -17.07 0.58
CA ALA A 313 14.67 -16.82 1.98
C ALA A 313 15.47 -15.54 2.10
N VAL A 314 16.46 -15.28 1.23
CA VAL A 314 17.26 -14.05 1.26
C VAL A 314 16.50 -12.88 0.63
N ILE A 315 15.77 -13.07 -0.48
CA ILE A 315 14.87 -12.05 -1.04
C ILE A 315 13.74 -11.74 -0.05
N SER A 316 13.11 -12.73 0.59
CA SER A 316 12.14 -12.44 1.64
C SER A 316 12.83 -11.82 2.85
N TYR A 317 13.99 -12.31 3.29
CA TYR A 317 14.72 -11.75 4.41
C TYR A 317 14.97 -10.28 4.14
N ILE A 318 15.42 -9.86 2.96
CA ILE A 318 15.56 -8.42 2.73
C ILE A 318 14.22 -7.76 2.47
N HIS A 319 13.22 -8.34 1.81
CA HIS A 319 11.85 -7.79 1.88
C HIS A 319 11.27 -7.68 3.30
N THR A 320 11.87 -8.31 4.32
CA THR A 320 11.52 -8.22 5.75
C THR A 320 12.62 -7.64 6.63
N HIS A 321 13.71 -7.18 6.02
CA HIS A 321 14.90 -6.61 6.62
C HIS A 321 15.45 -5.50 5.68
N PHE A 322 14.61 -4.85 4.85
CA PHE A 322 15.03 -3.84 3.86
C PHE A 322 15.20 -2.49 4.54
N ASP A 323 15.31 -2.50 5.87
CA ASP A 323 14.63 -1.54 6.70
C ASP A 323 15.34 -1.23 8.01
N ASP A 324 15.90 -2.25 8.64
CA ASP A 324 16.90 -2.15 9.70
C ASP A 324 18.07 -1.20 9.30
N GLU A 325 18.62 -0.56 10.32
CA GLU A 325 19.68 0.43 10.26
C GLU A 325 21.07 -0.16 10.52
N ASN A 326 21.10 -1.32 11.20
CA ASN A 326 22.30 -2.08 11.56
C ASN A 326 22.49 -3.29 10.66
N ILE A 327 21.41 -3.81 10.06
CA ILE A 327 21.57 -4.62 8.87
C ILE A 327 22.37 -3.82 7.85
N ASN A 328 23.35 -4.51 7.34
CA ASN A 328 24.30 -4.07 6.36
C ASN A 328 24.71 -5.33 5.63
N SER A 329 25.41 -5.19 4.52
CA SER A 329 25.73 -6.37 3.72
C SER A 329 26.66 -7.38 4.40
N ALA A 330 27.33 -7.04 5.51
CA ALA A 330 28.11 -7.99 6.30
C ALA A 330 27.24 -8.90 7.19
N ALA A 331 26.24 -8.33 7.86
CA ALA A 331 25.44 -9.07 8.85
C ALA A 331 24.67 -10.24 8.23
N VAL A 332 23.96 -10.00 7.13
CA VAL A 332 23.14 -11.05 6.50
C VAL A 332 23.96 -12.09 5.77
N ALA A 333 25.08 -11.67 5.18
CA ALA A 333 26.02 -12.57 4.55
C ALA A 333 26.49 -13.64 5.53
N ALA A 334 26.97 -13.22 6.70
CA ALA A 334 27.32 -14.15 7.77
C ALA A 334 26.14 -15.03 8.19
N ASN A 335 24.92 -14.48 8.28
CA ASN A 335 23.74 -15.23 8.72
C ASN A 335 23.32 -16.36 7.75
N PHE A 336 23.44 -16.16 6.44
CA PHE A 336 23.22 -17.22 5.45
C PHE A 336 24.48 -18.04 5.13
N ASN A 337 25.57 -17.84 5.88
CA ASN A 337 26.87 -18.50 5.68
C ASN A 337 27.49 -18.25 4.29
N ILE A 338 27.30 -17.04 3.76
CA ILE A 338 27.76 -16.56 2.44
C ILE A 338 28.60 -15.28 2.58
N SER A 339 29.14 -14.75 1.47
CA SER A 339 29.92 -13.50 1.49
C SER A 339 29.05 -12.24 1.40
N ILE A 340 29.61 -11.09 1.83
CA ILE A 340 29.00 -9.75 1.71
C ILE A 340 28.53 -9.49 0.27
N VAL A 341 29.34 -9.95 -0.68
CA VAL A 341 29.12 -9.84 -2.13
C VAL A 341 28.00 -10.78 -2.59
N GLU A 342 27.88 -11.96 -1.97
CA GLU A 342 26.86 -12.98 -2.26
C GLU A 342 25.46 -12.57 -1.81
N LEU A 343 25.36 -11.89 -0.66
CA LEU A 343 24.09 -11.32 -0.21
C LEU A 343 23.50 -10.40 -1.28
N ASN A 344 24.29 -9.39 -1.68
CA ASN A 344 23.94 -8.44 -2.72
C ASN A 344 23.55 -9.18 -4.01
N ARG A 345 24.28 -10.24 -4.37
CA ARG A 345 24.06 -11.07 -5.55
C ARG A 345 22.67 -11.72 -5.58
N ILE A 346 22.12 -12.18 -4.45
CA ILE A 346 20.76 -12.75 -4.43
C ILE A 346 19.69 -11.66 -4.61
N LEU A 347 19.92 -10.49 -4.03
CA LEU A 347 18.94 -9.40 -3.91
C LEU A 347 18.68 -8.64 -5.21
N ILE A 348 19.74 -8.49 -6.00
CA ILE A 348 19.64 -7.94 -7.36
C ILE A 348 18.77 -8.86 -8.24
N THR A 349 18.67 -10.15 -7.91
CA THR A 349 18.18 -11.18 -8.85
C THR A 349 16.68 -11.52 -8.76
N GLN A 350 15.92 -11.06 -7.75
CA GLN A 350 14.43 -11.11 -7.83
C GLN A 350 13.73 -9.76 -7.56
N VAL A 351 14.46 -8.66 -7.36
CA VAL A 351 13.87 -7.32 -7.27
C VAL A 351 14.76 -6.20 -7.83
N GLU A 352 15.82 -6.51 -8.56
CA GLU A 352 16.66 -5.59 -9.36
C GLU A 352 17.45 -4.51 -8.59
N LYS A 353 17.82 -4.76 -7.34
CA LYS A 353 18.46 -3.77 -6.46
C LYS A 353 19.55 -4.42 -5.58
N ASN A 354 20.66 -3.72 -5.28
CA ASN A 354 21.75 -4.28 -4.43
C ASN A 354 21.31 -4.41 -2.96
N PHE A 355 22.14 -4.82 -1.98
CA PHE A 355 21.65 -4.83 -0.59
C PHE A 355 21.19 -3.43 -0.21
N ASP A 356 22.11 -2.47 -0.15
CA ASP A 356 21.82 -1.11 0.28
C ASP A 356 20.86 -0.35 -0.64
N ASP A 357 20.71 -0.68 -1.93
CA ASP A 357 19.65 -0.14 -2.79
C ASP A 357 18.39 -1.04 -2.94
N LEU A 358 18.32 -2.26 -2.38
CA LEU A 358 17.09 -3.09 -2.34
C LEU A 358 16.32 -2.79 -1.10
N LEU A 359 17.05 -2.76 0.01
CA LEU A 359 17.01 -1.69 0.98
C LEU A 359 16.59 -0.40 0.23
N HIS A 360 17.44 0.52 -0.28
CA HIS A 360 17.08 1.83 -0.89
C HIS A 360 16.17 1.86 -2.15
N VAL A 361 15.37 0.84 -2.52
CA VAL A 361 14.32 0.96 -3.56
C VAL A 361 13.11 0.04 -3.30
N LEU A 362 13.17 -0.96 -2.42
CA LEU A 362 11.98 -1.31 -1.61
C LEU A 362 11.71 -0.27 -0.55
N ARG A 363 12.73 0.53 -0.19
CA ARG A 363 12.72 1.85 0.42
C ARG A 363 12.47 2.99 -0.59
N ILE A 364 12.25 2.76 -1.90
CA ILE A 364 11.99 3.87 -2.87
C ILE A 364 10.85 3.68 -3.88
N ASN A 365 10.53 2.55 -4.52
CA ASN A 365 9.31 2.46 -5.37
C ASN A 365 8.03 2.46 -4.53
N ARG A 366 8.07 1.66 -3.48
CA ARG A 366 7.18 1.72 -2.33
C ARG A 366 7.25 3.15 -1.72
N ALA A 367 8.31 3.96 -1.93
CA ALA A 367 8.45 5.42 -1.60
C ALA A 367 7.71 6.36 -2.55
N CYS A 368 7.20 5.79 -3.63
CA CYS A 368 6.55 6.49 -4.70
C CYS A 368 5.11 6.09 -4.86
N GLU A 369 4.72 4.88 -4.44
CA GLU A 369 3.40 4.71 -3.83
C GLU A 369 3.26 5.80 -2.76
N LEU A 370 4.22 5.78 -1.82
CA LEU A 370 4.38 6.77 -0.78
C LEU A 370 4.50 8.20 -1.34
N LEU A 371 4.85 8.50 -2.60
CA LEU A 371 4.76 9.86 -3.16
C LEU A 371 3.37 10.36 -3.46
N LEU A 372 2.43 9.44 -3.64
CA LEU A 372 1.32 9.65 -4.57
C LEU A 372 -0.05 9.64 -3.87
N SER A 373 -0.14 10.02 -2.58
CA SER A 373 -1.41 10.05 -1.78
C SER A 373 -1.66 10.98 -0.52
N THR A 374 -1.64 12.34 -0.57
CA THR A 374 -1.32 13.43 0.46
C THR A 374 -0.02 14.34 0.48
N ASN A 375 0.80 14.50 1.55
CA ASN A 375 1.90 15.53 1.55
C ASN A 375 3.30 15.22 2.14
N GLN A 376 3.45 14.28 3.08
CA GLN A 376 4.54 14.04 4.07
C GLN A 376 6.04 14.49 3.90
N ALA A 377 6.58 14.99 2.77
CA ALA A 377 7.72 15.97 2.69
C ALA A 377 9.18 15.46 3.05
N ILE A 378 10.46 15.78 2.61
CA ILE A 378 11.58 16.84 2.57
C ILE A 378 12.92 16.56 3.40
N ALA A 379 13.12 17.14 4.61
CA ALA A 379 13.61 16.78 6.04
C ALA A 379 12.59 16.35 7.38
N ASP A 380 11.84 15.22 7.91
CA ASP A 380 11.43 13.66 7.79
C ASP A 380 10.62 13.00 6.62
N ILE A 381 11.12 11.87 6.07
CA ILE A 381 10.34 10.85 5.34
C ILE A 381 11.08 9.54 5.14
N ALA A 382 12.41 9.55 5.24
CA ALA A 382 13.19 8.38 4.85
C ALA A 382 14.32 7.94 5.77
N ILE A 383 14.29 8.34 7.04
CA ILE A 383 14.83 7.41 8.02
C ILE A 383 13.80 6.25 8.13
N THR A 384 12.53 6.49 7.74
CA THR A 384 11.54 5.49 7.30
C THR A 384 11.89 4.85 6.00
N VAL A 385 12.89 5.28 5.26
CA VAL A 385 13.51 4.49 4.21
C VAL A 385 14.98 4.26 4.57
N GLY A 386 15.15 4.08 5.88
CA GLY A 386 16.17 3.44 6.69
C GLY A 386 17.64 3.78 6.52
N TYR A 387 18.05 4.70 5.65
CA TYR A 387 19.38 5.31 5.85
C TYR A 387 19.39 6.07 7.16
N ASN A 388 20.44 5.90 7.95
CA ASN A 388 20.46 6.29 9.37
C ASN A 388 20.56 7.81 9.62
N ASN A 389 20.79 8.61 8.56
CA ASN A 389 20.87 10.06 8.59
C ASN A 389 19.92 10.68 7.56
N SER A 390 19.15 11.64 8.06
CA SER A 390 18.55 12.80 7.40
C SER A 390 19.00 13.10 5.96
N LYS A 391 20.12 13.80 5.80
CA LYS A 391 20.55 14.31 4.48
C LYS A 391 21.02 13.20 3.52
N THR A 392 21.25 11.98 4.02
CA THR A 392 21.68 10.81 3.21
C THR A 392 20.61 10.43 2.18
N PHE A 393 19.34 10.52 2.54
CA PHE A 393 18.20 10.15 1.69
C PHE A 393 17.70 11.28 0.80
N SER A 394 17.73 12.52 1.30
CA SER A 394 17.10 13.64 0.63
C SER A 394 17.68 13.77 -0.79
N ARG A 395 18.99 13.56 -0.83
CA ARG A 395 19.86 13.22 -1.95
C ARG A 395 19.47 12.00 -2.83
N ASN A 396 18.83 10.96 -2.29
CA ASN A 396 18.57 9.65 -2.92
C ASN A 396 17.20 9.42 -3.58
N PHE A 397 16.12 10.19 -3.36
CA PHE A 397 15.08 10.29 -4.43
C PHE A 397 14.82 11.63 -5.08
N LEU A 398 15.58 12.66 -4.71
CA LEU A 398 16.14 13.52 -5.76
C LEU A 398 16.70 12.66 -6.92
N LYS A 399 17.50 11.63 -6.58
CA LYS A 399 18.15 10.67 -7.49
C LYS A 399 17.22 9.64 -8.18
N ILE A 400 16.04 9.29 -7.65
CA ILE A 400 15.24 8.14 -8.13
C ILE A 400 13.85 8.53 -8.67
N LYS A 401 13.20 9.59 -8.18
CA LYS A 401 12.05 10.18 -8.88
C LYS A 401 12.35 11.57 -9.44
N ASN A 402 13.63 11.84 -9.72
CA ASN A 402 14.15 12.81 -10.70
C ASN A 402 13.84 14.29 -10.47
N MET A 403 13.02 14.60 -9.50
CA MET A 403 12.59 15.91 -9.09
C MET A 403 12.24 15.72 -7.63
N THR A 404 12.75 16.59 -6.73
CA THR A 404 12.68 16.22 -5.32
C THR A 404 11.20 16.14 -4.93
N PRO A 405 10.80 15.03 -4.30
CA PRO A 405 9.43 14.53 -4.15
C PRO A 405 8.20 15.47 -3.93
N GLY A 406 8.34 16.74 -3.61
CA GLY A 406 7.23 17.73 -3.53
C GLY A 406 7.02 18.44 -4.86
N ILE A 407 8.05 18.48 -5.69
CA ILE A 407 7.92 18.29 -7.14
C ILE A 407 8.33 16.85 -7.45
N PHE A 408 7.56 15.87 -6.97
CA PHE A 408 7.19 14.63 -7.68
C PHE A 408 5.76 14.26 -7.32
N ARG A 409 5.26 14.76 -6.17
CA ARG A 409 3.86 15.11 -5.97
C ARG A 409 3.30 15.80 -7.22
N LYS A 410 4.09 16.75 -7.78
CA LYS A 410 4.14 17.09 -9.22
C LYS A 410 4.95 16.10 -10.07
N SER A 411 4.34 15.21 -10.85
CA SER A 411 3.26 14.29 -10.52
C SER A 411 1.88 14.68 -11.04
N ILE A 412 0.81 14.62 -10.23
CA ILE A 412 -0.53 14.22 -10.73
C ILE A 412 -1.74 15.19 -10.47
N GLU A 413 -1.68 16.26 -9.66
CA GLU A 413 -2.83 17.23 -9.46
C GLU A 413 -3.23 18.18 -10.64
N LEU A 414 -2.82 17.88 -11.86
CA LEU A 414 -3.14 18.50 -13.16
C LEU A 414 -3.05 17.39 -14.24
N GLN A 415 -2.90 16.10 -13.88
CA GLN A 415 -3.04 15.04 -14.87
C GLN A 415 -4.50 14.88 -15.29
N ASP A 416 -5.47 15.22 -14.43
CA ASP A 416 -6.80 15.63 -14.89
C ASP A 416 -6.81 17.14 -15.26
N LYS A 417 -6.03 17.47 -16.30
CA LYS A 417 -6.12 18.72 -17.09
C LYS A 417 -5.61 18.53 -18.53
#